data_AF-A0A350KM17-F1
#
_entry.id   AF-A0A350KM17-F1
#
_cell.length_a   1.000
_cell.length_b   1.000
_cell.length_c   1.000
_cell.angle_alpha   90.00
_cell.angle_beta   90.00
_cell.angle_gamma   90.00
#
_symmetry.space_group_name_H-M   'P 1'
#
loop_
_entity.id
_entity.type
_entity.pdbx_description
1 polymer ?
#
loop_
_entity_poly.entity_id
_entity_poly.type
_entity_poly.pdbx_seq_one_letter_code
_entity_poly.pdbx_strand_id
1 'polypeptide(L)'
;MTEQRSDFECLSKLNMSLFAMNGSDRENFGELLRTVYDAPKGREVMNEVAFKGYTFLYDAMPGLNGACDFEQKTVRLDSFHRQAELAPVLIHECTHALQVDRLCEKTGAKEVDTVINALNARDFIKLNRAFEADASAHQAAYAYQMKDKDPAMFEKEMESPMTRAYAAEMEKSGDESKAMRASFQAWYGYKKYRDAYEKQFQPQILRNAAKRERTGEKTVSLSNRDIAGFCRFQGKPYVSPEFFDRAESLSVSREMKDALTATGDKTVAALPVRGEKPALSPAVSKAVAMARGR
;
A
#
# COMPACT_ATOMS: atom_id res chain seq x y z
N MET A 1 -22.03 20.05 1.56
CA MET A 1 -21.73 19.68 0.17
C MET A 1 -20.34 20.21 -0.11
N THR A 2 -19.33 19.34 -0.18
CA THR A 2 -18.00 19.75 -0.64
C THR A 2 -18.13 20.06 -2.13
N GLU A 3 -17.73 21.28 -2.52
CA GLU A 3 -17.73 21.73 -3.90
C GLU A 3 -16.86 20.77 -4.72
N GLN A 4 -17.46 20.12 -5.73
CA GLN A 4 -16.73 19.19 -6.58
C GLN A 4 -15.87 20.02 -7.53
N ARG A 5 -14.55 20.00 -7.30
CA ARG A 5 -13.57 20.69 -8.14
C ARG A 5 -13.49 20.03 -9.51
N SER A 6 -13.31 20.83 -10.54
CA SER A 6 -13.14 20.36 -11.92
C SER A 6 -11.77 19.70 -12.12
N ASP A 7 -11.67 18.83 -13.14
CA ASP A 7 -10.39 18.23 -13.55
C ASP A 7 -9.35 19.31 -13.89
N PHE A 8 -9.80 20.42 -14.47
CA PHE A 8 -8.92 21.55 -14.80
C PHE A 8 -8.30 22.19 -13.55
N GLU A 9 -9.09 22.43 -12.52
CA GLU A 9 -8.59 22.98 -11.25
C GLU A 9 -7.61 22.03 -10.56
N CYS A 10 -7.92 20.74 -10.54
CA CYS A 10 -7.04 19.72 -9.97
C CYS A 10 -5.72 19.61 -10.74
N LEU A 11 -5.77 19.55 -12.06
CA LEU A 11 -4.58 19.46 -12.91
C LEU A 11 -3.70 20.71 -12.78
N SER A 12 -4.31 21.90 -12.76
CA SER A 12 -3.59 23.16 -12.51
C SER A 12 -2.89 23.14 -11.15
N LYS A 13 -3.60 22.72 -10.11
CA LYS A 13 -3.04 22.62 -8.76
C LYS A 13 -1.88 21.63 -8.67
N LEU A 14 -2.01 20.46 -9.30
CA LEU A 14 -0.95 19.44 -9.34
C LEU A 14 0.29 19.97 -10.06
N ASN A 15 0.12 20.62 -11.21
CA ASN A 15 1.24 21.18 -11.98
C ASN A 15 1.98 22.28 -11.20
N MET A 16 1.25 23.11 -10.45
CA MET A 16 1.85 24.10 -9.53
C MET A 16 2.56 23.47 -8.32
N SER A 17 2.27 22.20 -8.01
CA SER A 17 2.86 21.48 -6.88
C SER A 17 4.12 20.72 -7.26
N LEU A 18 4.61 20.86 -8.49
CA LEU A 18 5.92 20.35 -8.90
C LEU A 18 7.05 21.25 -8.42
N PHE A 19 7.97 20.68 -7.65
CA PHE A 19 9.30 21.23 -7.44
C PHE A 19 10.20 20.84 -8.61
N ALA A 20 10.29 21.75 -9.60
CA ALA A 20 11.10 21.56 -10.79
C ALA A 20 12.54 22.03 -10.55
N MET A 21 13.54 21.19 -10.86
CA MET A 21 14.94 21.57 -10.82
C MET A 21 15.38 22.28 -12.11
N ASN A 22 14.67 22.04 -13.23
CA ASN A 22 14.91 22.68 -14.52
C ASN A 22 13.60 22.87 -15.32
N GLY A 23 13.68 23.53 -16.48
CA GLY A 23 12.52 23.78 -17.35
C GLY A 23 11.87 22.52 -17.91
N SER A 24 12.67 21.53 -18.32
CA SER A 24 12.16 20.26 -18.86
C SER A 24 11.36 19.44 -17.84
N ASP A 25 11.65 19.56 -16.53
CA ASP A 25 10.87 18.86 -15.50
C ASP A 25 9.38 19.27 -15.53
N ARG A 26 9.10 20.56 -15.76
CA ARG A 26 7.72 21.06 -15.85
C ARG A 26 6.99 20.52 -17.07
N GLU A 27 7.67 20.47 -18.22
CA GLU A 27 7.12 19.92 -19.45
C GLU A 27 6.85 18.42 -19.29
N ASN A 28 7.85 17.67 -18.81
CA ASN A 28 7.77 16.24 -18.55
C ASN A 28 6.64 15.89 -17.56
N PHE A 29 6.55 16.60 -16.44
CA PHE A 29 5.48 16.38 -15.48
C PHE A 29 4.11 16.78 -16.04
N GLY A 30 4.03 17.83 -16.84
CA GLY A 30 2.81 18.21 -17.54
C GLY A 30 2.33 17.10 -18.49
N GLU A 31 3.26 16.47 -19.22
CA GLU A 31 2.97 15.30 -20.06
C GLU A 31 2.52 14.09 -19.24
N LEU A 32 3.24 13.77 -18.17
CA LEU A 32 2.87 12.69 -17.25
C LEU A 32 1.45 12.86 -16.70
N LEU A 33 1.11 14.08 -16.24
CA LEU A 33 -0.22 14.38 -15.75
C LEU A 33 -1.27 14.17 -16.85
N ARG A 34 -1.03 14.58 -18.09
CA ARG A 34 -1.97 14.33 -19.19
C ARG A 34 -2.17 12.83 -19.42
N THR A 35 -1.09 12.06 -19.47
CA THR A 35 -1.14 10.59 -19.61
C THR A 35 -1.90 9.93 -18.46
N VAL A 36 -1.70 10.39 -17.22
CA VAL A 36 -2.47 9.89 -16.08
C VAL A 36 -3.95 10.25 -16.20
N TYR A 37 -4.27 11.48 -16.59
CA TYR A 37 -5.65 11.94 -16.75
C TYR A 37 -6.39 11.29 -17.92
N ASP A 38 -5.72 10.55 -18.82
CA ASP A 38 -6.36 9.82 -19.91
C ASP A 38 -7.20 8.61 -19.46
N ALA A 39 -6.96 8.12 -18.24
CA ALA A 39 -7.69 7.01 -17.63
C ALA A 39 -8.62 7.51 -16.50
N PRO A 40 -9.88 6.99 -16.40
CA PRO A 40 -10.76 7.28 -15.26
C PRO A 40 -10.11 7.07 -13.89
N LYS A 41 -9.35 5.99 -13.71
CA LYS A 41 -8.62 5.68 -12.47
C LYS A 41 -7.57 6.75 -12.16
N GLY A 42 -6.86 7.23 -13.17
CA GLY A 42 -5.89 8.29 -12.99
C GLY A 42 -6.53 9.59 -12.55
N ARG A 43 -7.66 9.98 -13.17
CA ARG A 43 -8.44 11.15 -12.75
C ARG A 43 -8.93 11.03 -11.32
N GLU A 44 -9.47 9.88 -10.92
CA GLU A 44 -9.94 9.60 -9.56
C GLU A 44 -8.84 9.89 -8.52
N VAL A 45 -7.68 9.24 -8.66
CA VAL A 45 -6.58 9.35 -7.69
C VAL A 45 -5.97 10.75 -7.69
N MET A 46 -5.71 11.31 -8.88
CA MET A 46 -5.06 12.62 -8.98
C MET A 46 -5.96 13.75 -8.48
N ASN A 47 -7.27 13.68 -8.70
CA ASN A 47 -8.21 14.67 -8.15
C ASN A 47 -8.31 14.58 -6.62
N GLU A 48 -8.27 13.38 -6.04
CA GLU A 48 -8.28 13.21 -4.58
C GLU A 48 -7.01 13.77 -3.92
N VAL A 49 -5.84 13.63 -4.56
CA VAL A 49 -4.55 14.05 -3.96
C VAL A 49 -4.24 15.54 -4.19
N ALA A 50 -4.78 16.18 -5.23
CA ALA A 50 -4.40 17.52 -5.69
C ALA A 50 -4.35 18.60 -4.59
N PHE A 51 -5.22 18.50 -3.58
CA PHE A 51 -5.33 19.50 -2.51
C PHE A 51 -4.94 18.98 -1.13
N LYS A 52 -4.26 17.83 -1.06
CA LYS A 52 -3.76 17.25 0.20
C LYS A 52 -2.42 17.83 0.66
N GLY A 53 -1.86 18.76 -0.13
CA GLY A 53 -0.64 19.50 0.18
C GLY A 53 0.64 18.76 -0.16
N TYR A 54 0.57 17.76 -1.04
CA TYR A 54 1.76 17.05 -1.53
C TYR A 54 2.49 17.85 -2.61
N THR A 55 3.81 17.77 -2.57
CA THR A 55 4.73 18.28 -3.60
C THR A 55 5.26 17.11 -4.42
N PHE A 56 5.51 17.33 -5.70
CA PHE A 56 6.05 16.34 -6.63
C PHE A 56 7.44 16.74 -7.06
N LEU A 57 8.35 15.79 -7.25
CA LEU A 57 9.68 16.07 -7.82
C LEU A 57 10.26 14.85 -8.54
N TYR A 58 11.15 15.11 -9.49
CA TYR A 58 12.02 14.09 -10.05
C TYR A 58 13.30 13.99 -9.23
N ASP A 59 13.71 12.78 -8.88
CA ASP A 59 14.93 12.50 -8.13
C ASP A 59 15.75 11.42 -8.84
N ALA A 60 17.05 11.31 -8.55
CA ALA A 60 17.86 10.20 -9.02
C ALA A 60 17.67 9.02 -8.07
N MET A 61 16.86 8.03 -8.46
CA MET A 61 16.42 6.94 -7.57
C MET A 61 16.92 5.57 -8.06
N PRO A 62 18.22 5.26 -7.99
CA PRO A 62 18.74 4.00 -8.51
C PRO A 62 18.10 2.79 -7.81
N GLY A 63 17.32 2.02 -8.59
CA GLY A 63 16.64 0.81 -8.12
C GLY A 63 15.24 1.01 -7.55
N LEU A 64 14.70 2.23 -7.58
CA LEU A 64 13.32 2.56 -7.22
C LEU A 64 12.69 3.40 -8.33
N ASN A 65 11.41 3.18 -8.64
CA ASN A 65 10.73 3.96 -9.70
C ASN A 65 9.99 5.18 -9.13
N GLY A 66 9.66 5.14 -7.84
CA GLY A 66 9.00 6.21 -7.11
C GLY A 66 9.03 5.95 -5.61
N ALA A 67 8.70 6.98 -4.84
CA ALA A 67 8.49 6.88 -3.40
C ALA A 67 7.59 8.02 -2.89
N CYS A 68 6.67 7.68 -1.99
CA CYS A 68 5.89 8.63 -1.22
C CYS A 68 6.54 8.86 0.16
N ASP A 69 7.10 10.05 0.35
CA ASP A 69 7.56 10.57 1.63
C ASP A 69 6.39 11.31 2.28
N PHE A 70 5.61 10.57 3.07
CA PHE A 70 4.42 11.12 3.72
C PHE A 70 4.72 12.10 4.86
N GLU A 71 5.94 12.08 5.42
CA GLU A 71 6.37 13.03 6.45
C GLU A 71 6.59 14.40 5.82
N GLN A 72 7.35 14.44 4.73
CA GLN A 72 7.62 15.68 4.00
C GLN A 72 6.53 16.01 2.97
N LYS A 73 5.44 15.23 2.94
CA LYS A 73 4.38 15.29 1.92
C LYS A 73 4.94 15.45 0.51
N THR A 74 5.85 14.56 0.14
CA THR A 74 6.56 14.61 -1.14
C THR A 74 6.41 13.28 -1.88
N VAL A 75 5.99 13.34 -3.14
CA VAL A 75 6.03 12.20 -4.06
C VAL A 75 7.23 12.38 -4.98
N ARG A 76 8.15 11.43 -4.93
CA ARG A 76 9.36 11.41 -5.76
C ARG A 76 9.18 10.40 -6.89
N LEU A 77 9.56 10.79 -8.10
CA LEU A 77 9.56 9.94 -9.29
C LEU A 77 10.98 9.83 -9.82
N ASP A 78 11.36 8.66 -10.31
CA ASP A 78 12.70 8.48 -10.83
C ASP A 78 12.92 9.24 -12.15
N SER A 79 13.98 10.02 -12.20
CA SER A 79 14.36 10.85 -13.35
C SER A 79 14.87 10.06 -14.55
N PHE A 80 15.23 8.79 -14.39
CA PHE A 80 15.78 7.95 -15.47
C PHE A 80 14.72 7.18 -16.27
N HIS A 81 13.45 7.21 -15.85
CA HIS A 81 12.38 6.47 -16.49
C HIS A 81 11.53 7.32 -17.45
N ARG A 82 10.97 6.67 -18.46
CA ARG A 82 10.05 7.30 -19.42
C ARG A 82 8.70 7.62 -18.75
N GLN A 83 8.05 8.70 -19.18
CA GLN A 83 6.77 9.15 -18.58
C GLN A 83 5.69 8.06 -18.57
N ALA A 84 5.56 7.29 -19.65
CA ALA A 84 4.64 6.15 -19.73
C ALA A 84 4.87 5.10 -18.62
N GLU A 85 6.13 4.87 -18.25
CA GLU A 85 6.51 3.92 -17.19
C GLU A 85 6.31 4.52 -15.79
N LEU A 86 6.32 5.85 -15.67
CA LEU A 86 6.09 6.57 -14.43
C LEU A 86 4.61 6.79 -14.13
N ALA A 87 3.72 6.74 -15.13
CA ALA A 87 2.29 6.94 -14.94
C ALA A 87 1.65 5.93 -13.96
N PRO A 88 1.82 4.60 -14.11
CA PRO A 88 1.33 3.62 -13.12
C PRO A 88 1.98 3.82 -11.74
N VAL A 89 3.27 4.19 -11.69
CA VAL A 89 4.01 4.43 -10.45
C VAL A 89 3.47 5.66 -9.71
N LEU A 90 3.16 6.74 -10.42
CA LEU A 90 2.55 7.93 -9.84
C LEU A 90 1.20 7.61 -9.19
N ILE A 91 0.41 6.71 -9.79
CA ILE A 91 -0.84 6.22 -9.17
C ILE A 91 -0.57 5.45 -7.89
N HIS A 92 0.45 4.59 -7.87
CA HIS A 92 0.86 3.85 -6.68
C HIS A 92 1.24 4.81 -5.53
N GLU A 93 2.16 5.74 -5.79
CA GLU A 93 2.66 6.66 -4.77
C GLU A 93 1.59 7.66 -4.28
N CYS A 94 0.73 8.15 -5.17
CA CYS A 94 -0.42 8.97 -4.78
C CYS A 94 -1.44 8.18 -3.96
N THR A 95 -1.57 6.86 -4.19
CA THR A 95 -2.43 6.02 -3.35
C THR A 95 -1.91 5.97 -1.91
N HIS A 96 -0.59 5.89 -1.71
CA HIS A 96 -0.01 6.01 -0.36
C HIS A 96 -0.33 7.34 0.31
N ALA A 97 -0.27 8.44 -0.42
CA ALA A 97 -0.65 9.76 0.10
C ALA A 97 -2.10 9.77 0.63
N LEU A 98 -3.03 9.17 -0.11
CA LEU A 98 -4.43 9.07 0.28
C LEU A 98 -4.66 8.11 1.47
N GLN A 99 -3.93 7.00 1.52
CA GLN A 99 -3.99 6.04 2.63
C GLN A 99 -3.53 6.68 3.95
N VAL A 100 -2.42 7.41 3.91
CA VAL A 100 -1.89 8.13 5.07
C VAL A 100 -2.85 9.22 5.53
N ASP A 101 -3.41 10.01 4.60
CA ASP A 101 -4.42 11.00 4.95
C ASP A 101 -5.61 10.38 5.69
N ARG A 102 -6.11 9.23 5.21
CA ARG A 102 -7.19 8.49 5.87
C ARG A 102 -6.79 7.97 7.26
N LEU A 103 -5.54 7.55 7.45
CA LEU A 103 -5.00 7.13 8.75
C LEU A 103 -4.96 8.31 9.73
N CYS A 104 -4.45 9.47 9.30
CA CYS A 104 -4.41 10.68 10.12
C CYS A 104 -5.82 11.18 10.46
N GLU A 105 -6.74 11.24 9.49
CA GLU A 105 -8.15 11.59 9.70
C GLU A 105 -8.81 10.69 10.75
N LYS A 106 -8.57 9.38 10.68
CA LYS A 106 -9.13 8.39 11.60
C LYS A 106 -8.57 8.51 13.03
N THR A 107 -7.29 8.82 13.15
CA THR A 107 -6.58 8.84 14.44
C THR A 107 -6.54 10.22 15.09
N GLY A 108 -6.84 11.28 14.34
CA GLY A 108 -6.64 12.66 14.77
C GLY A 108 -5.17 13.08 14.85
N ALA A 109 -4.25 12.25 14.35
CA ALA A 109 -2.83 12.54 14.37
C ALA A 109 -2.48 13.62 13.35
N LYS A 110 -1.63 14.57 13.77
CA LYS A 110 -1.07 15.60 12.88
C LYS A 110 0.09 15.05 12.06
N GLU A 111 0.91 14.22 12.70
CA GLU A 111 2.09 13.58 12.10
C GLU A 111 1.84 12.07 12.03
N VAL A 112 1.82 11.51 10.82
CA VAL A 112 1.52 10.08 10.60
C VAL A 112 2.48 9.15 11.35
N ASP A 113 3.73 9.58 11.49
CA ASP A 113 4.79 8.83 12.15
C ASP A 113 4.53 8.59 13.63
N THR A 114 3.76 9.48 14.28
CA THR A 114 3.32 9.28 15.66
C THR A 114 2.38 8.08 15.79
N VAL A 115 1.65 7.74 14.74
CA VAL A 115 0.75 6.59 14.70
C VAL A 115 1.52 5.36 14.26
N ILE A 116 2.15 5.41 13.07
CA ILE A 116 2.82 4.25 12.47
C ILE A 116 3.90 3.70 13.39
N ASN A 117 4.74 4.57 13.97
CA ASN A 117 5.82 4.11 14.85
C ASN A 117 5.32 3.66 16.24
N ALA A 118 4.12 4.08 16.64
CA ALA A 118 3.48 3.62 17.86
C ALA A 118 2.75 2.27 17.69
N LEU A 119 2.56 1.76 16.47
CA LEU A 119 1.89 0.48 16.29
C LEU A 119 2.63 -0.68 16.96
N ASN A 120 1.85 -1.63 17.49
CA ASN A 120 2.37 -2.97 17.79
C ASN A 120 2.90 -3.63 16.51
N ALA A 121 3.83 -4.58 16.65
CA ALA A 121 4.52 -5.22 15.53
C ALA A 121 3.55 -5.90 14.56
N ARG A 122 2.50 -6.57 15.08
CA ARG A 122 1.51 -7.25 14.25
C ARG A 122 0.72 -6.27 13.37
N ASP A 123 0.27 -5.16 13.93
CA ASP A 123 -0.54 -4.16 13.22
C ASP A 123 0.33 -3.31 12.28
N PHE A 124 1.60 -3.05 12.65
CA PHE A 124 2.57 -2.44 11.75
C PHE A 124 2.71 -3.27 10.46
N ILE A 125 2.93 -4.59 10.58
CA ILE A 125 3.05 -5.48 9.43
C ILE A 125 1.76 -5.50 8.62
N LYS A 126 0.60 -5.64 9.27
CA LYS A 126 -0.70 -5.67 8.58
C LYS A 126 -0.95 -4.38 7.81
N LEU A 127 -0.75 -3.23 8.44
CA LEU A 127 -1.03 -1.92 7.84
C LEU A 127 -0.17 -1.71 6.60
N ASN A 128 1.15 -1.88 6.72
CA ASN A 128 2.06 -1.61 5.61
C ASN A 128 1.84 -2.58 4.44
N ARG A 129 1.60 -3.88 4.71
CA ARG A 129 1.23 -4.84 3.65
C ARG A 129 -0.10 -4.47 2.97
N ALA A 130 -1.08 -4.00 3.74
CA ALA A 130 -2.35 -3.56 3.18
C ALA A 130 -2.20 -2.32 2.29
N PHE A 131 -1.39 -1.36 2.72
CA PHE A 131 -1.11 -0.14 1.95
C PHE A 131 -0.47 -0.46 0.60
N GLU A 132 0.54 -1.32 0.59
CA GLU A 132 1.25 -1.73 -0.63
C GLU A 132 0.40 -2.56 -1.58
N ALA A 133 -0.39 -3.49 -1.03
CA ALA A 133 -1.32 -4.29 -1.81
C ALA A 133 -2.44 -3.42 -2.44
N ASP A 134 -2.93 -2.41 -1.72
CA ASP A 134 -3.93 -1.47 -2.23
C ASP A 134 -3.36 -0.52 -3.29
N ALA A 135 -2.17 0.04 -3.06
CA ALA A 135 -1.48 0.86 -4.05
C ALA A 135 -1.21 0.07 -5.35
N SER A 136 -0.75 -1.18 -5.22
CA SER A 136 -0.58 -2.09 -6.37
C SER A 136 -1.89 -2.39 -7.10
N ALA A 137 -3.02 -2.44 -6.39
CA ALA A 137 -4.33 -2.67 -7.00
C ALA A 137 -4.81 -1.46 -7.82
N HIS A 138 -4.61 -0.23 -7.32
CA HIS A 138 -4.91 0.99 -8.07
C HIS A 138 -3.97 1.18 -9.27
N GLN A 139 -2.69 0.83 -9.12
CA GLN A 139 -1.73 0.77 -10.22
C GLN A 139 -2.20 -0.20 -11.32
N ALA A 140 -2.57 -1.43 -10.95
CA ALA A 140 -3.08 -2.43 -11.89
C ALA A 140 -4.37 -1.97 -12.60
N ALA A 141 -5.27 -1.30 -11.87
CA ALA A 141 -6.49 -0.72 -12.44
C ALA A 141 -6.19 0.35 -13.49
N TYR A 142 -5.25 1.25 -13.19
CA TYR A 142 -4.79 2.26 -14.14
C TYR A 142 -4.17 1.60 -15.38
N ALA A 143 -3.25 0.65 -15.18
CA ALA A 143 -2.57 -0.05 -16.27
C ALA A 143 -3.58 -0.75 -17.21
N TYR A 144 -4.57 -1.45 -16.64
CA TYR A 144 -5.61 -2.12 -17.42
C TYR A 144 -6.48 -1.15 -18.23
N GLN A 145 -6.81 0.03 -17.68
CA GLN A 145 -7.58 1.05 -18.40
C GLN A 145 -6.78 1.67 -19.57
N MET A 146 -5.44 1.60 -19.50
CA MET A 146 -4.54 2.12 -20.52
C MET A 146 -4.10 1.08 -21.54
N LYS A 147 -4.49 -0.19 -21.41
CA LYS A 147 -4.00 -1.31 -22.23
C LYS A 147 -4.10 -1.13 -23.75
N ASP A 148 -5.12 -0.43 -24.22
CA ASP A 148 -5.34 -0.19 -25.66
C ASP A 148 -4.64 1.08 -26.14
N LYS A 149 -4.39 2.05 -25.24
CA LYS A 149 -3.72 3.32 -25.54
C LYS A 149 -2.21 3.22 -25.46
N ASP A 150 -1.71 2.45 -24.50
CA ASP A 150 -0.30 2.18 -24.27
C ASP A 150 -0.10 0.68 -23.94
N PRO A 151 -0.12 -0.18 -24.98
CA PRO A 151 0.05 -1.62 -24.80
C PRO A 151 1.42 -1.98 -24.24
N ALA A 152 2.47 -1.22 -24.55
CA ALA A 152 3.83 -1.50 -24.09
C ALA A 152 3.97 -1.29 -22.57
N MET A 153 3.39 -0.21 -22.03
CA MET A 153 3.31 -0.01 -20.58
C MET A 153 2.50 -1.14 -19.92
N PHE A 154 1.36 -1.52 -20.51
CA PHE A 154 0.53 -2.59 -19.95
C PHE A 154 1.25 -3.95 -19.96
N GLU A 155 1.97 -4.29 -21.03
CA GLU A 155 2.80 -5.51 -21.11
C GLU A 155 3.88 -5.54 -20.01
N LYS A 156 4.55 -4.42 -19.76
CA LYS A 156 5.51 -4.30 -18.65
C LYS A 156 4.84 -4.51 -17.30
N GLU A 157 3.69 -3.90 -17.07
CA GLU A 157 2.92 -4.06 -15.83
C GLU A 157 2.43 -5.50 -15.63
N MET A 158 2.15 -6.24 -16.70
CA MET A 158 1.74 -7.65 -16.66
C MET A 158 2.85 -8.61 -16.20
N GLU A 159 4.11 -8.17 -16.07
CA GLU A 159 5.14 -8.95 -15.38
C GLU A 159 4.77 -9.18 -13.90
N SER A 160 4.07 -8.21 -13.30
CA SER A 160 3.57 -8.29 -11.93
C SER A 160 2.40 -9.28 -11.79
N PRO A 161 2.37 -10.11 -10.73
CA PRO A 161 1.21 -10.96 -10.47
C PRO A 161 -0.06 -10.17 -10.10
N MET A 162 0.08 -8.94 -9.59
CA MET A 162 -1.05 -8.06 -9.24
C MET A 162 -1.82 -7.63 -10.49
N THR A 163 -1.13 -7.09 -11.49
CA THR A 163 -1.72 -6.68 -12.77
C THR A 163 -2.33 -7.87 -13.51
N ARG A 164 -1.67 -9.03 -13.51
CA ARG A 164 -2.22 -10.27 -14.08
C ARG A 164 -3.52 -10.70 -13.40
N ALA A 165 -3.56 -10.68 -12.07
CA ALA A 165 -4.75 -11.06 -11.32
C ALA A 165 -5.91 -10.07 -11.56
N TYR A 166 -5.60 -8.77 -11.66
CA TYR A 166 -6.57 -7.75 -12.01
C TYR A 166 -7.18 -8.00 -13.41
N ALA A 167 -6.32 -8.12 -14.43
CA ALA A 167 -6.74 -8.31 -15.82
C ALA A 167 -7.57 -9.58 -15.99
N ALA A 168 -7.13 -10.70 -15.40
CA ALA A 168 -7.85 -11.97 -15.48
C ALA A 168 -9.25 -11.90 -14.85
N GLU A 169 -9.42 -11.22 -13.71
CA GLU A 169 -10.74 -11.07 -13.09
C GLU A 169 -11.62 -10.06 -13.85
N MET A 170 -11.04 -9.03 -14.47
CA MET A 170 -11.77 -8.14 -15.37
C MET A 170 -12.28 -8.88 -16.61
N GLU A 171 -11.46 -9.71 -17.25
CA GLU A 171 -11.85 -10.51 -18.41
C GLU A 171 -12.93 -11.53 -18.06
N LYS A 172 -12.84 -12.13 -16.86
CA LYS A 172 -13.78 -13.13 -16.38
C LYS A 172 -15.13 -12.55 -15.97
N SER A 173 -15.14 -11.39 -15.30
CA SER A 173 -16.32 -10.90 -14.59
C SER A 173 -16.81 -9.52 -15.02
N GLY A 174 -15.95 -8.69 -15.61
CA GLY A 174 -16.20 -7.27 -15.86
C GLY A 174 -16.36 -6.42 -14.59
N ASP A 175 -16.14 -6.98 -13.40
CA ASP A 175 -16.39 -6.32 -12.11
C ASP A 175 -15.08 -5.77 -11.53
N GLU A 176 -14.94 -4.45 -11.60
CA GLU A 176 -13.74 -3.74 -11.13
C GLU A 176 -13.51 -3.94 -9.62
N SER A 177 -14.55 -4.05 -8.80
CA SER A 177 -14.38 -4.30 -7.36
C SER A 177 -13.81 -5.70 -7.09
N LYS A 178 -14.20 -6.70 -7.89
CA LYS A 178 -13.60 -8.04 -7.82
C LYS A 178 -12.16 -8.03 -8.32
N ALA A 179 -11.87 -7.32 -9.41
CA ALA A 179 -10.52 -7.20 -9.95
C ALA A 179 -9.56 -6.48 -9.00
N MET A 180 -9.98 -5.38 -8.37
CA MET A 180 -9.23 -4.70 -7.31
C MET A 180 -8.88 -5.68 -6.18
N ARG A 181 -9.86 -6.48 -5.73
CA ARG A 181 -9.65 -7.48 -4.68
C ARG A 181 -8.69 -8.60 -5.13
N ALA A 182 -8.81 -9.08 -6.38
CA ALA A 182 -7.92 -10.10 -6.92
C ALA A 182 -6.46 -9.61 -6.96
N SER A 183 -6.25 -8.39 -7.44
CA SER A 183 -4.94 -7.73 -7.45
C SER A 183 -4.36 -7.58 -6.04
N PHE A 184 -5.14 -7.05 -5.11
CA PHE A 184 -4.76 -6.89 -3.71
C PHE A 184 -4.34 -8.23 -3.09
N GLN A 185 -5.08 -9.31 -3.33
CA GLN A 185 -4.76 -10.64 -2.81
C GLN A 185 -3.51 -11.24 -3.45
N ALA A 186 -3.28 -11.00 -4.74
CA ALA A 186 -2.10 -11.50 -5.44
C ALA A 186 -0.79 -10.96 -4.86
N TRP A 187 -0.79 -9.74 -4.33
CA TRP A 187 0.37 -9.16 -3.63
C TRP A 187 0.86 -10.06 -2.48
N TYR A 188 -0.06 -10.61 -1.68
CA TYR A 188 0.28 -11.49 -0.55
C TYR A 188 0.82 -12.86 -0.99
N GLY A 189 0.56 -13.26 -2.22
CA GLY A 189 1.17 -14.45 -2.82
C GLY A 189 2.58 -14.21 -3.36
N TYR A 190 2.96 -12.95 -3.60
CA TYR A 190 4.20 -12.63 -4.31
C TYR A 190 5.42 -12.64 -3.36
N LYS A 191 6.18 -13.74 -3.40
CA LYS A 191 7.36 -13.96 -2.54
C LYS A 191 8.37 -12.81 -2.59
N LYS A 192 8.69 -12.30 -3.79
CA LYS A 192 9.68 -11.22 -3.98
C LYS A 192 9.33 -9.99 -3.12
N TYR A 193 8.07 -9.58 -3.16
CA TYR A 193 7.62 -8.39 -2.42
C TYR A 193 7.56 -8.67 -0.93
N ARG A 194 6.95 -9.78 -0.50
CA ARG A 194 6.91 -10.11 0.93
C ARG A 194 8.30 -10.12 1.57
N ASP A 195 9.30 -10.73 0.91
CA ASP A 195 10.65 -10.82 1.46
C ASP A 195 11.35 -9.45 1.48
N ALA A 196 11.18 -8.63 0.44
CA ALA A 196 11.71 -7.27 0.39
C ALA A 196 11.13 -6.39 1.50
N TYR A 197 9.80 -6.42 1.69
CA TYR A 197 9.12 -5.66 2.71
C TYR A 197 9.42 -6.16 4.13
N GLU A 198 9.55 -7.46 4.36
CA GLU A 198 10.02 -7.97 5.67
C GLU A 198 11.41 -7.42 6.00
N LYS A 199 12.34 -7.41 5.04
CA LYS A 199 13.69 -6.84 5.19
C LYS A 199 13.65 -5.34 5.50
N GLN A 200 12.69 -4.61 4.93
CA GLN A 200 12.49 -3.18 5.20
C GLN A 200 11.84 -2.93 6.57
N PHE A 201 10.82 -3.68 6.93
CA PHE A 201 10.01 -3.46 8.14
C PHE A 201 10.71 -3.92 9.41
N GLN A 202 11.45 -5.04 9.38
CA GLN A 202 12.07 -5.59 10.58
C GLN A 202 12.97 -4.55 11.29
N PRO A 203 13.94 -3.88 10.63
CA PRO A 203 14.75 -2.85 11.28
C PRO A 203 13.92 -1.70 11.88
N GLN A 204 12.83 -1.28 11.22
CA GLN A 204 11.98 -0.21 11.72
C GLN A 204 11.20 -0.63 12.98
N ILE A 205 10.62 -1.84 12.98
CA ILE A 205 9.91 -2.37 14.15
C ILE A 205 10.88 -2.50 15.34
N LEU A 206 12.10 -2.98 15.12
CA LEU A 206 13.14 -3.08 16.16
C LEU A 206 13.53 -1.70 16.70
N ARG A 207 13.75 -0.70 15.83
CA ARG A 207 14.04 0.69 16.26
C ARG A 207 12.90 1.27 17.09
N ASN A 208 11.65 1.04 16.66
CA ASN A 208 10.46 1.51 17.38
C ASN A 208 10.32 0.84 18.74
N ALA A 209 10.59 -0.47 18.85
CA ALA A 209 10.61 -1.18 20.12
C ALA A 209 11.69 -0.63 21.07
N ALA A 210 12.92 -0.47 20.59
CA ALA A 210 14.02 0.09 21.38
C ALA A 210 13.73 1.53 21.83
N LYS A 211 13.08 2.35 20.99
CA LYS A 211 12.61 3.68 21.39
C LYS A 211 11.62 3.58 22.55
N ARG A 212 10.60 2.73 22.45
CA ARG A 212 9.57 2.56 23.49
C ARG A 212 10.16 2.08 24.81
N GLU A 213 11.12 1.17 24.77
CA GLU A 213 11.83 0.72 25.99
C GLU A 213 12.52 1.89 26.70
N ARG A 214 13.13 2.81 25.95
CA ARG A 214 13.77 4.01 26.51
C ARG A 214 12.79 5.06 27.00
N THR A 215 11.66 5.25 26.32
CA THR A 215 10.73 6.36 26.58
C THR A 215 9.52 5.98 27.44
N GLY A 216 9.21 4.69 27.58
CA GLY A 216 7.98 4.21 28.22
C GLY A 216 6.71 4.41 27.38
N GLU A 217 6.85 4.78 26.10
CA GLU A 217 5.72 4.94 25.16
C GLU A 217 4.96 3.62 24.98
N LYS A 218 3.62 3.69 25.02
CA LYS A 218 2.75 2.52 24.81
C LYS A 218 2.53 2.24 23.33
N THR A 219 2.29 0.97 23.00
CA THR A 219 1.87 0.58 21.66
C THR A 219 0.40 0.90 21.41
N VAL A 220 0.08 1.31 20.19
CA VAL A 220 -1.27 1.47 19.64
C VAL A 220 -1.64 0.24 18.81
N SER A 221 -2.94 -0.04 18.69
CA SER A 221 -3.46 -1.12 17.86
C SER A 221 -4.48 -0.58 16.85
N LEU A 222 -4.56 -1.22 15.69
CA LEU A 222 -5.57 -0.94 14.66
C LEU A 222 -6.43 -2.18 14.46
N SER A 223 -7.76 -1.98 14.41
CA SER A 223 -8.65 -3.09 14.09
C SER A 223 -8.51 -3.46 12.60
N ASN A 224 -8.82 -4.72 12.26
CA ASN A 224 -8.87 -5.12 10.85
C ASN A 224 -9.90 -4.31 10.05
N ARG A 225 -10.95 -3.81 10.72
CA ARG A 225 -11.95 -2.91 10.11
C ARG A 225 -11.33 -1.55 9.76
N ASP A 226 -10.46 -1.02 10.60
CA ASP A 226 -9.75 0.24 10.31
C ASP A 226 -8.80 0.05 9.13
N ILE A 227 -8.00 -1.04 9.14
CA ILE A 227 -7.04 -1.35 8.06
C ILE A 227 -7.77 -1.56 6.72
N ALA A 228 -8.83 -2.36 6.69
CA ALA A 228 -9.70 -2.50 5.52
C ALA A 228 -10.31 -1.13 5.11
N GLY A 229 -10.66 -0.32 6.11
CA GLY A 229 -11.21 1.02 5.95
C GLY A 229 -10.29 2.01 5.21
N PHE A 230 -8.98 1.79 5.22
CA PHE A 230 -8.00 2.62 4.50
C PHE A 230 -7.84 2.20 3.03
N CYS A 231 -8.09 0.93 2.73
CA CYS A 231 -8.03 0.36 1.38
C CYS A 231 -9.36 0.56 0.66
N ARG A 232 -9.51 1.67 -0.08
CA ARG A 232 -10.79 2.08 -0.67
C ARG A 232 -10.75 2.08 -2.19
N PHE A 233 -11.90 1.74 -2.77
CA PHE A 233 -12.22 1.90 -4.18
C PHE A 233 -13.60 2.56 -4.28
N GLN A 234 -13.74 3.65 -5.05
CA GLN A 234 -14.98 4.42 -5.13
C GLN A 234 -15.52 4.82 -3.75
N GLY A 235 -14.61 5.26 -2.87
CA GLY A 235 -14.93 5.71 -1.52
C GLY A 235 -15.30 4.60 -0.51
N LYS A 236 -15.31 3.33 -0.92
CA LYS A 236 -15.71 2.20 -0.05
C LYS A 236 -14.59 1.17 0.12
N PRO A 237 -14.49 0.52 1.30
CA PRO A 237 -13.62 -0.64 1.46
C PRO A 237 -14.01 -1.76 0.49
N TYR A 238 -13.04 -2.31 -0.24
CA TYR A 238 -13.27 -3.43 -1.16
C TYR A 238 -12.66 -4.76 -0.67
N VAL A 239 -11.89 -4.72 0.42
CA VAL A 239 -11.33 -5.87 1.13
C VAL A 239 -12.10 -6.09 2.43
N SER A 240 -12.41 -7.35 2.76
CA SER A 240 -13.12 -7.67 4.01
C SER A 240 -12.15 -7.68 5.21
N PRO A 241 -12.56 -7.25 6.41
CA PRO A 241 -11.70 -7.27 7.60
C PRO A 241 -11.14 -8.67 7.92
N GLU A 242 -11.91 -9.73 7.65
CA GLU A 242 -11.56 -11.13 7.92
C GLU A 242 -10.38 -11.60 7.06
N PHE A 243 -10.07 -10.91 5.96
CA PHE A 243 -8.90 -11.19 5.14
C PHE A 243 -7.60 -11.10 5.95
N PHE A 244 -7.53 -10.16 6.90
CA PHE A 244 -6.33 -9.90 7.70
C PHE A 244 -6.12 -10.90 8.85
N ASP A 245 -7.10 -11.76 9.12
CA ASP A 245 -6.96 -12.85 10.11
C ASP A 245 -6.46 -14.14 9.47
N ARG A 246 -6.36 -14.20 8.13
CA ARG A 246 -5.84 -15.38 7.44
C ARG A 246 -4.35 -15.53 7.68
N ALA A 247 -3.94 -16.76 8.00
CA ALA A 247 -2.56 -17.06 8.30
C ALA A 247 -1.62 -16.75 7.12
N GLU A 248 -2.06 -17.03 5.90
CA GLU A 248 -1.32 -16.73 4.67
C GLU A 248 -1.01 -15.23 4.50
N SER A 249 -1.94 -14.35 4.86
CA SER A 249 -1.81 -12.90 4.75
C SER A 249 -0.87 -12.32 5.80
N LEU A 250 -0.87 -12.91 7.00
CA LEU A 250 -0.12 -12.42 8.16
C LEU A 250 1.23 -13.12 8.36
N SER A 251 1.47 -14.24 7.70
CA SER A 251 2.68 -15.04 7.91
C SER A 251 3.96 -14.25 7.65
N VAL A 252 4.96 -14.48 8.49
CA VAL A 252 6.31 -13.91 8.39
C VAL A 252 7.35 -15.03 8.27
N SER A 253 8.57 -14.70 7.83
CA SER A 253 9.70 -15.61 7.93
C SER A 253 10.01 -16.01 9.38
N ARG A 254 10.71 -17.13 9.57
CA ARG A 254 11.20 -17.54 10.89
C ARG A 254 12.13 -16.47 11.45
N GLU A 255 13.07 -16.00 10.63
CA GLU A 255 14.06 -15.01 11.05
C GLU A 255 13.38 -13.72 11.52
N MET A 256 12.33 -13.28 10.83
CA MET A 256 11.54 -12.13 11.28
C MET A 256 10.84 -12.40 12.60
N LYS A 257 10.17 -13.55 12.77
CA LYS A 257 9.46 -13.86 14.02
C LYS A 257 10.42 -13.88 15.21
N ASP A 258 11.55 -14.57 15.08
CA ASP A 258 12.53 -14.71 16.15
C ASP A 258 13.13 -13.35 16.54
N ALA A 259 13.46 -12.51 15.55
CA ALA A 259 13.93 -11.15 15.80
C ALA A 259 12.88 -10.29 16.52
N LEU A 260 11.60 -10.41 16.14
CA LEU A 260 10.53 -9.62 16.74
C LEU A 260 10.17 -10.12 18.15
N THR A 261 10.37 -11.39 18.48
CA THR A 261 10.15 -11.90 19.84
C THR A 261 11.03 -11.19 20.86
N ALA A 262 12.25 -10.78 20.47
CA ALA A 262 13.16 -10.02 21.33
C ALA A 262 12.63 -8.64 21.73
N THR A 263 11.61 -8.11 21.04
CA THR A 263 11.01 -6.80 21.35
C THR A 263 10.09 -6.81 22.59
N GLY A 264 9.73 -8.00 23.08
CA GLY A 264 8.73 -8.15 24.16
C GLY A 264 7.29 -7.82 23.75
N ASP A 265 7.03 -7.52 22.48
CA ASP A 265 5.68 -7.27 21.97
C ASP A 265 4.85 -8.56 21.93
N LYS A 266 3.83 -8.61 22.79
CA LYS A 266 2.94 -9.78 22.94
C LYS A 266 2.18 -10.14 21.67
N THR A 267 2.00 -9.21 20.74
CA THR A 267 1.28 -9.45 19.47
C THR A 267 2.08 -10.32 18.49
N VAL A 268 3.41 -10.40 18.67
CA VAL A 268 4.30 -11.24 17.84
C VAL A 268 3.96 -12.73 17.97
N ALA A 269 3.47 -13.17 19.14
CA ALA A 269 3.05 -14.55 19.35
C ALA A 269 1.95 -14.99 18.37
N ALA A 270 1.09 -14.05 17.96
CA ALA A 270 0.00 -14.29 17.01
C ALA A 270 0.43 -14.23 15.53
N LEU A 271 1.69 -13.90 15.23
CA LEU A 271 2.21 -13.96 13.86
C LEU A 271 2.48 -15.42 13.46
N PRO A 272 1.83 -15.96 12.42
CA PRO A 272 2.16 -17.28 11.89
C PRO A 272 3.55 -17.27 11.26
N VAL A 273 4.25 -18.40 11.28
CA VAL A 273 5.46 -18.55 10.46
C VAL A 273 5.11 -19.20 9.13
N ARG A 274 5.66 -18.62 8.06
CA ARG A 274 5.42 -19.05 6.70
C ARG A 274 5.85 -20.51 6.51
N GLY A 275 4.98 -21.32 5.92
CA GLY A 275 5.24 -22.75 5.67
C GLY A 275 5.00 -23.66 6.87
N GLU A 276 4.69 -23.13 8.05
CA GLU A 276 4.24 -23.95 9.18
C GLU A 276 2.72 -24.13 9.16
N LYS A 277 2.27 -25.34 9.54
CA LYS A 277 0.86 -25.53 9.87
C LYS A 277 0.54 -24.67 11.09
N PRO A 278 -0.55 -23.88 11.09
CA PRO A 278 -0.92 -23.10 12.26
C PRO A 278 -1.04 -24.05 13.45
N ALA A 279 -0.37 -23.71 14.56
CA ALA A 279 -0.53 -24.43 15.81
C ALA A 279 -2.03 -24.44 16.14
N LEU A 280 -2.62 -25.64 16.26
CA LEU A 280 -4.02 -25.78 16.66
C LEU A 280 -4.22 -24.99 17.95
N SER A 281 -5.24 -24.13 17.99
CA SER A 281 -5.52 -23.36 19.21
C SER A 281 -5.63 -24.33 20.40
N PRO A 282 -5.29 -23.91 21.64
CA PRO A 282 -5.39 -24.79 22.80
C PRO A 282 -6.79 -25.41 22.96
N ALA A 283 -7.83 -24.66 22.57
CA ALA A 283 -9.21 -25.13 22.55
C ALA A 283 -9.45 -26.26 21.53
N VAL A 284 -8.91 -26.12 20.31
CA VAL A 284 -9.01 -27.14 19.27
C VAL A 284 -8.12 -28.35 19.59
N SER A 285 -6.93 -28.14 20.15
CA SER A 285 -6.05 -29.21 20.62
C SER A 285 -6.72 -30.04 21.72
N LYS A 286 -7.43 -29.39 22.65
CA LYS A 286 -8.20 -30.07 23.71
C LYS A 286 -9.40 -30.83 23.16
N ALA A 287 -10.11 -30.27 22.17
CA ALA A 287 -11.22 -30.93 21.49
C ALA A 287 -10.77 -32.15 20.67
N VAL A 288 -9.64 -32.04 19.95
CA VAL A 288 -9.03 -33.14 19.18
C VAL A 288 -8.49 -34.24 20.10
N ALA A 289 -7.93 -33.87 21.26
CA ALA A 289 -7.50 -34.84 22.27
C ALA A 289 -8.69 -35.59 22.89
N MET A 290 -9.81 -34.91 23.18
CA MET A 290 -11.03 -35.56 23.67
C MET A 290 -11.69 -36.47 22.63
N ALA A 291 -11.60 -36.12 21.34
CA ALA A 291 -12.16 -36.93 20.26
C ALA A 291 -11.33 -38.18 19.93
N ARG A 292 -10.03 -38.20 20.26
CA ARG A 292 -9.13 -39.36 20.05
C ARG A 292 -9.06 -40.33 21.23
N GLY A 293 -9.67 -39.98 22.36
CA GLY A 293 -9.77 -40.82 23.56
C GLY A 293 -11.11 -41.53 23.72
N ARG A 294 -11.89 -41.69 22.64
CA ARG A 294 -13.13 -42.45 22.58
C ARG A 294 -13.04 -43.56 21.55
#